data_AF-A0A376UGN1-F1
#
_entry.id   AF-A0A376UGN1-F1
#
_cell.length_a   1.000
_cell.length_b   1.000
_cell.length_c   1.000
_cell.angle_alpha   90.00
_cell.angle_beta   90.00
_cell.angle_gamma   90.00
#
_symmetry.space_group_name_H-M   'P 1'
#
loop_
_entity.id
_entity.type
_entity.pdbx_description
1 polymer ?
#
loop_
_entity_poly.entity_id
_entity_poly.type
_entity_poly.pdbx_seq_one_letter_code
_entity_poly.pdbx_strand_id
1 'polypeptide(L)'
;MPAPVAIIVFALIAWQISGVGMGVATLVSLIAIGAIGAWSQAMVTLALVLTALLFCIVIGLPLGIWLARSPRAAKIIRPLLDAMQTTPAFVYLVPIVMLFGIGNVPGVG
;
A
#
# COMPACT_ATOMS: atom_id res chain seq x y z
N MET A 1 -12.88 17.55 -7.49
CA MET A 1 -13.93 17.61 -6.44
C MET A 1 -13.99 16.24 -5.78
N PRO A 2 -14.14 16.13 -4.45
CA PRO A 2 -14.35 14.84 -3.80
C PRO A 2 -15.62 14.20 -4.37
N ALA A 3 -15.53 12.95 -4.81
CA ALA A 3 -16.68 12.24 -5.37
C ALA A 3 -17.51 11.67 -4.20
N PRO A 4 -18.70 12.22 -3.90
CA PRO A 4 -19.49 11.76 -2.75
C PRO A 4 -19.84 10.27 -2.86
N VAL A 5 -19.97 9.77 -4.10
CA VAL A 5 -20.19 8.35 -4.41
C VAL A 5 -19.04 7.48 -3.90
N ALA A 6 -17.78 7.87 -4.15
CA ALA A 6 -16.62 7.09 -3.70
C ALA A 6 -16.53 7.06 -2.17
N ILE A 7 -16.84 8.17 -1.51
CA ILE A 7 -16.86 8.27 -0.04
C ILE A 7 -17.87 7.27 0.54
N ILE A 8 -19.09 7.25 0.00
CA ILE A 8 -20.15 6.34 0.45
C ILE A 8 -19.74 4.89 0.20
N VAL A 9 -19.23 4.57 -0.99
CA VAL A 9 -18.80 3.21 -1.33
C VAL A 9 -17.71 2.72 -0.37
N PHE A 10 -16.66 3.51 -0.14
CA PHE A 10 -15.58 3.11 0.77
C PHE A 10 -16.05 3.00 2.23
N ALA A 11 -16.91 3.90 2.69
CA ALA A 11 -17.49 3.81 4.03
C ALA A 11 -18.36 2.56 4.21
N LEU A 12 -19.16 2.20 3.20
CA LEU A 12 -19.96 0.97 3.21
C LEU A 12 -19.10 -0.28 3.20
N ILE A 13 -18.04 -0.32 2.38
CA ILE A 13 -17.09 -1.45 2.36
C ILE A 13 -16.41 -1.59 3.73
N ALA A 14 -15.90 -0.50 4.29
CA ALA A 14 -15.27 -0.50 5.61
C ALA A 14 -16.24 -0.94 6.71
N TRP A 15 -17.50 -0.51 6.63
CA TRP A 15 -18.55 -0.92 7.56
C TRP A 15 -18.81 -2.44 7.49
N GLN A 16 -18.96 -2.99 6.28
CA GLN A 16 -19.25 -4.41 6.08
C GLN A 16 -18.10 -5.32 6.53
N ILE A 17 -16.85 -4.90 6.31
CA ILE A 17 -15.67 -5.72 6.62
C ILE A 17 -15.25 -5.59 8.10
N SER A 18 -15.35 -4.39 8.68
CA SER A 18 -14.72 -4.08 9.97
C SER A 18 -15.67 -3.53 11.03
N GLY A 19 -16.98 -3.47 10.74
CA GLY A 19 -18.00 -3.03 11.67
C GLY A 19 -18.28 -1.51 11.65
N VAL A 20 -19.33 -1.11 12.37
CA VAL A 20 -19.91 0.25 12.31
C VAL A 20 -18.88 1.34 12.63
N GLY A 21 -18.04 1.11 13.66
CA GLY A 21 -17.02 2.08 14.07
C GLY A 21 -16.03 2.42 12.96
N MET A 22 -15.57 1.41 12.22
CA MET A 22 -14.65 1.62 11.09
C MET A 22 -15.35 2.30 9.91
N GLY A 23 -16.61 1.95 9.60
CA GLY A 23 -17.39 2.63 8.58
C GLY A 23 -17.55 4.13 8.82
N VAL A 24 -17.89 4.51 10.06
CA VAL A 24 -18.01 5.92 10.46
C VAL A 24 -16.64 6.62 10.42
N ALA A 25 -15.59 5.96 10.93
CA ALA A 25 -14.23 6.52 10.89
C ALA A 25 -13.76 6.78 9.46
N THR A 26 -13.99 5.84 8.52
CA THR A 26 -13.67 6.02 7.10
C THR A 26 -14.46 7.16 6.48
N LEU A 27 -15.77 7.25 6.76
CA LEU A 27 -16.62 8.32 6.25
C LEU A 27 -16.11 9.71 6.67
N VAL A 28 -15.88 9.91 7.97
CA VAL A 28 -15.40 11.17 8.53
C VAL A 28 -14.01 11.53 7.97
N SER A 29 -13.11 10.55 7.88
CA SER A 29 -11.75 10.76 7.37
C SER A 29 -11.74 11.20 5.90
N LEU A 30 -12.55 10.56 5.04
CA LEU A 30 -12.61 10.89 3.62
C LEU A 30 -13.27 12.26 3.37
N ILE A 31 -14.27 12.63 4.17
CA ILE A 31 -14.85 13.98 4.14
C ILE A 31 -13.80 15.02 4.55
N ALA A 32 -13.04 14.77 5.62
CA ALA A 32 -11.97 15.67 6.07
C ALA A 32 -10.88 15.86 5.00
N ILE A 33 -10.44 14.77 4.35
CA ILE A 33 -9.49 14.81 3.21
C ILE A 33 -10.05 15.64 2.04
N GLY A 34 -11.33 15.47 1.73
CA GLY A 34 -12.02 16.25 0.71
C GLY A 34 -12.08 17.74 1.06
N ALA A 35 -12.34 18.07 2.34
CA ALA A 35 -12.46 19.43 2.82
C ALA A 35 -11.14 20.21 2.77
N ILE A 36 -10.00 19.57 3.01
CA ILE A 36 -8.67 20.18 2.89
C ILE A 36 -8.15 20.24 1.43
N GLY A 37 -8.94 19.77 0.46
CA GLY A 37 -8.57 19.78 -0.95
C GLY A 37 -7.56 18.69 -1.36
N ALA A 38 -7.21 17.77 -0.47
CA ALA A 38 -6.20 16.72 -0.69
C ALA A 38 -6.77 15.45 -1.38
N TRP A 39 -7.96 15.55 -1.98
CA TRP A 39 -8.67 14.40 -2.57
C TRP A 39 -7.85 13.70 -3.66
N SER A 40 -7.26 14.47 -4.58
CA SER A 40 -6.49 13.89 -5.70
C SER A 40 -5.28 13.12 -5.20
N GLN A 41 -4.55 13.68 -4.23
CA GLN A 41 -3.38 13.08 -3.62
C GLN A 41 -3.76 11.81 -2.86
N ALA A 42 -4.87 11.84 -2.12
CA ALA A 42 -5.38 10.66 -1.41
C ALA A 42 -5.77 9.53 -2.38
N MET A 43 -6.41 9.84 -3.51
CA MET A 43 -6.73 8.84 -4.53
C MET A 43 -5.48 8.25 -5.19
N VAL A 44 -4.44 9.07 -5.44
CA VAL A 44 -3.13 8.58 -5.94
C VAL A 44 -2.50 7.63 -4.93
N THR A 45 -2.42 8.01 -3.65
CA THR A 45 -1.89 7.14 -2.60
C THR A 45 -2.68 5.84 -2.48
N LEU A 46 -4.01 5.91 -2.55
CA LEU A 46 -4.86 4.72 -2.52
C LEU A 46 -4.57 3.79 -3.71
N ALA A 47 -4.46 4.34 -4.92
CA ALA A 47 -4.13 3.57 -6.12
C ALA A 47 -2.74 2.90 -6.02
N LEU A 48 -1.74 3.63 -5.50
CA LEU A 48 -0.40 3.08 -5.26
C LEU A 48 -0.43 1.93 -4.27
N VAL A 49 -1.13 2.10 -3.13
CA VAL A 49 -1.26 1.07 -2.09
C VAL A 49 -1.99 -0.16 -2.64
N LEU A 50 -3.11 0.01 -3.33
CA LEU A 50 -3.87 -1.10 -3.91
C LEU A 50 -3.06 -1.87 -4.96
N THR A 51 -2.32 -1.14 -5.82
CA THR A 51 -1.45 -1.76 -6.83
C THR A 51 -0.31 -2.53 -6.16
N ALA A 52 0.35 -1.94 -5.17
CA ALA A 52 1.40 -2.61 -4.40
C ALA A 52 0.88 -3.85 -3.65
N LEU A 53 -0.32 -3.77 -3.07
CA LEU A 53 -0.98 -4.89 -2.41
C LEU A 53 -1.29 -6.03 -3.39
N LEU A 54 -1.76 -5.70 -4.61
CA LEU A 54 -1.99 -6.70 -5.65
C LEU A 54 -0.71 -7.47 -5.96
N PHE A 55 0.40 -6.78 -6.23
CA PHE A 55 1.69 -7.43 -6.47
C PHE A 55 2.19 -8.21 -5.24
N CYS A 56 2.00 -7.67 -4.05
CA CYS A 56 2.36 -8.33 -2.79
C CYS A 56 1.61 -9.65 -2.61
N ILE A 57 0.30 -9.70 -2.91
CA ILE A 57 -0.48 -10.94 -2.82
C ILE A 57 -0.05 -11.91 -3.93
N VAL A 58 0.08 -11.44 -5.16
CA VAL A 58 0.42 -12.29 -6.32
C VAL A 58 1.80 -12.93 -6.18
N ILE A 59 2.79 -12.21 -5.65
CA ILE A 59 4.18 -12.68 -5.56
C ILE A 59 4.52 -13.16 -4.15
N GLY A 60 4.16 -12.36 -3.15
CA GLY A 60 4.49 -12.60 -1.75
C GLY A 60 3.75 -13.79 -1.15
N LEU A 61 2.48 -14.04 -1.53
CA LEU A 61 1.74 -15.19 -0.99
C LEU A 61 2.30 -16.53 -1.49
N PRO A 62 2.55 -16.76 -2.81
CA PRO A 62 3.19 -17.99 -3.26
C PRO A 62 4.60 -18.17 -2.68
N LEU A 63 5.39 -17.08 -2.63
CA LEU A 63 6.74 -17.13 -2.05
C LEU A 63 6.68 -17.48 -0.56
N GLY A 64 5.76 -16.89 0.20
CA GLY A 64 5.54 -17.20 1.61
C GLY A 64 5.16 -18.67 1.84
N ILE A 65 4.24 -19.21 1.03
CA ILE A 65 3.85 -20.62 1.09
C ILE A 65 5.06 -21.54 0.77
N TRP A 66 5.88 -21.18 -0.22
CA TRP A 66 7.06 -21.96 -0.58
C TRP A 66 8.12 -21.95 0.53
N LEU A 67 8.38 -20.80 1.15
CA LEU A 67 9.28 -20.68 2.30
C LEU A 67 8.80 -21.49 3.50
N ALA A 68 7.49 -21.56 3.74
CA ALA A 68 6.92 -22.35 4.83
C ALA A 68 7.10 -23.86 4.60
N ARG A 69 7.13 -24.32 3.35
CA ARG A 69 7.25 -25.75 3.00
C ARG A 69 8.68 -26.23 2.79
N SER A 70 9.62 -25.34 2.45
CA SER A 70 11.01 -25.71 2.13
C SER A 70 12.00 -25.10 3.12
N PRO A 71 12.59 -25.91 4.03
CA PRO A 71 13.62 -25.44 4.96
C PRO A 71 14.86 -24.86 4.25
N ARG A 72 15.18 -25.36 3.05
CA ARG A 72 16.29 -24.84 2.24
C ARG A 72 15.99 -23.45 1.68
N ALA A 73 14.80 -23.26 1.12
CA ALA A 73 14.37 -21.95 0.61
C ALA A 73 14.31 -20.92 1.74
N ALA A 74 13.73 -21.31 2.88
CA ALA A 74 13.71 -20.50 4.09
C ALA A 74 15.11 -20.08 4.54
N LYS A 75 16.08 -21.00 4.58
CA LYS A 75 17.45 -20.69 5.02
C LYS A 75 18.15 -19.66 4.12
N ILE A 76 17.86 -19.66 2.82
CA ILE A 76 18.48 -18.73 1.85
C ILE A 76 17.79 -17.36 1.88
N ILE A 77 16.46 -17.33 1.96
CA ILE A 77 15.68 -16.09 1.80
C ILE A 77 15.46 -15.36 3.13
N ARG A 78 15.43 -16.06 4.28
CA ARG A 78 15.27 -15.42 5.61
C ARG A 78 16.27 -14.29 5.88
N PRO A 79 17.59 -14.44 5.60
CA PRO A 79 18.53 -13.35 5.80
C PRO A 79 18.16 -12.07 5.04
N LEU A 80 17.64 -12.19 3.81
CA LEU A 80 17.18 -11.04 3.04
C LEU A 80 15.94 -10.40 3.68
N LEU A 81 14.98 -11.21 4.13
CA LEU A 81 13.79 -10.72 4.83
C LEU A 81 14.14 -10.04 6.16
N ASP A 82 15.11 -10.57 6.89
CA ASP A 82 15.61 -9.98 8.14
C ASP A 82 16.32 -8.64 7.87
N ALA A 83 17.09 -8.54 6.77
CA ALA A 83 17.67 -7.28 6.32
C ALA A 83 16.57 -6.25 5.96
N MET A 84 15.50 -6.68 5.27
CA MET A 84 14.33 -5.84 4.95
C MET A 84 13.58 -5.30 6.16
N GLN A 85 13.61 -6.00 7.27
CA GLN A 85 12.90 -5.59 8.49
C GLN A 85 13.76 -4.70 9.41
N THR A 86 15.08 -4.79 9.31
CA THR A 86 16.01 -4.10 10.21
C THR A 86 16.57 -2.80 9.65
N THR A 87 16.56 -2.64 8.32
CA THR A 87 17.11 -1.44 7.70
C THR A 87 16.07 -0.31 7.60
N PRO A 88 16.42 0.92 8.00
CA PRO A 88 15.49 2.04 7.94
C PRO A 88 15.08 2.38 6.51
N ALA A 89 13.84 2.85 6.33
CA ALA A 89 13.29 3.19 5.02
C ALA A 89 14.18 4.15 4.19
N PHE A 90 14.85 5.11 4.84
CA PHE A 90 15.76 6.05 4.16
C PHE A 90 16.92 5.36 3.45
N VAL A 91 17.44 4.25 4.00
CA VAL A 91 18.53 3.49 3.39
C VAL A 91 18.05 2.79 2.11
N TYR A 92 16.80 2.33 2.08
CA TYR A 92 16.18 1.74 0.89
C TYR A 92 15.91 2.74 -0.23
N LEU A 93 15.57 3.99 0.13
CA LEU A 93 15.25 5.01 -0.86
C LEU A 93 16.44 5.36 -1.76
N VAL A 94 17.67 5.39 -1.24
CA VAL A 94 18.88 5.73 -2.00
C VAL A 94 19.08 4.84 -3.24
N PRO A 95 19.17 3.49 -3.12
CA PRO A 95 19.36 2.62 -4.29
C PRO A 95 18.13 2.60 -5.21
N ILE A 96 16.91 2.69 -4.66
CA ILE A 96 15.68 2.73 -5.49
C ILE A 96 15.70 3.96 -6.39
N VAL A 97 16.05 5.12 -5.84
CA VAL A 97 16.18 6.36 -6.59
C VAL A 97 17.31 6.31 -7.61
N MET A 98 18.42 5.63 -7.32
CA MET A 98 19.50 5.45 -8.30
C MET A 98 19.10 4.55 -9.48
N LEU A 99 18.29 3.51 -9.24
CA LEU A 99 17.86 2.55 -10.26
C LEU A 99 16.67 3.07 -11.08
N PHE A 100 15.73 3.77 -10.45
CA PHE A 100 14.47 4.21 -11.06
C PHE A 100 14.36 5.74 -11.24
N GLY A 101 15.37 6.50 -10.80
CA GLY A 101 15.42 7.96 -10.86
C GLY A 101 14.61 8.66 -9.77
N ILE A 102 14.88 9.95 -9.57
CA ILE A 102 13.97 10.87 -8.86
C ILE A 102 12.87 11.24 -9.84
N GLY A 103 11.85 10.39 -9.95
CA GLY A 103 10.63 10.70 -10.69
C GLY A 103 10.76 10.73 -12.21
N ASN A 104 10.58 9.57 -12.86
CA ASN A 104 9.75 9.51 -14.07
C ASN A 104 8.95 8.19 -14.12
N VAL A 105 8.02 8.06 -13.19
CA VAL A 105 6.85 7.17 -13.28
C VAL A 105 5.65 8.10 -13.16
N PRO A 106 4.82 8.22 -14.20
CA PRO A 106 4.74 9.40 -15.06
C PRO A 106 4.39 10.70 -14.30
N GLY A 107 5.35 11.61 -14.34
CA GLY A 107 5.24 13.03 -13.99
C GLY A 107 6.10 13.87 -14.94
N VAL A 108 6.19 13.46 -16.20
CA VAL A 108 6.84 14.22 -17.29
C VAL A 108 5.95 14.10 -18.54
N GLY A 109 5.22 15.19 -18.82
CA GLY A 109 4.27 15.35 -19.91
C GLY A 109 3.17 16.34 -19.53
#